data_AF-A0A7X9HVY9-F1
#
_entry.id   AF-A0A7X9HVY9-F1
#
_cell.length_a   1.000
_cell.length_b   1.000
_cell.length_c   1.000
_cell.angle_alpha   90.00
_cell.angle_beta   90.00
_cell.angle_gamma   90.00
#
_symmetry.space_group_name_H-M   'P 1'
#
loop_
_entity.id
_entity.type
_entity.pdbx_description
1 polymer ?
#
loop_
_entity_poly.entity_id
_entity_poly.type
_entity_poly.pdbx_seq_one_letter_code
_entity_poly.pdbx_strand_id
1 'polypeptide(L)'
;MLYSFEGFMMAHRGEENVDWRWRDDGLWEVILKEGEEPAQKQAYNSIQPGGCLAWWSDHPKVREFSRKMYSDRPDNYSDMTDRLMPYYYEPYPLVFMNEEDSKNLAIITGDLNTYVHDMMVRFITGDVSIEAEWDNYVSTIHQLGMEELLRLYQKAYDDLK
;
A
#
# COMPACT_ATOMS: atom_id res chain seq x y z
N MET A 1 -1.66 -5.61 32.72
CA MET A 1 -0.47 -4.82 32.31
C MET A 1 -0.69 -4.39 30.88
N LEU A 2 -0.57 -3.10 30.56
CA LEU A 2 -0.79 -2.56 29.20
C LEU A 2 0.17 -3.15 28.15
N TYR A 3 1.31 -3.69 28.59
CA TYR A 3 2.36 -4.26 27.74
C TYR A 3 2.22 -5.78 27.50
N SER A 4 1.13 -6.42 27.93
CA SER A 4 0.80 -7.79 27.50
C SER A 4 -0.13 -7.75 26.28
N PHE A 5 -0.25 -8.86 25.56
CA PHE A 5 -1.16 -8.94 24.41
C PHE A 5 -2.61 -8.71 24.84
N GLU A 6 -3.00 -9.25 26.00
CA GLU A 6 -4.32 -9.08 26.60
C GLU A 6 -4.56 -7.61 26.98
N GLY A 7 -3.55 -6.94 27.54
CA GLY A 7 -3.62 -5.51 27.85
C GLY A 7 -3.75 -4.64 26.61
N PHE A 8 -3.04 -5.00 25.53
CA PHE A 8 -3.20 -4.37 24.22
C PHE A 8 -4.61 -4.58 23.66
N MET A 9 -5.13 -5.81 23.67
CA MET A 9 -6.44 -6.14 23.14
C MET A 9 -7.55 -5.37 23.87
N MET A 10 -7.46 -5.28 25.19
CA MET A 10 -8.39 -4.48 25.99
C MET A 10 -8.36 -2.99 25.57
N ALA A 11 -7.16 -2.42 25.38
CA ALA A 11 -7.00 -1.01 25.00
C ALA A 11 -7.34 -0.70 23.53
N HIS A 12 -7.37 -1.71 22.67
CA HIS A 12 -7.52 -1.57 21.21
C HIS A 12 -8.89 -2.01 20.68
N ARG A 13 -9.51 -2.99 21.34
CA ARG A 13 -10.77 -3.62 20.93
C ARG A 13 -11.83 -3.63 22.03
N GLY A 14 -11.43 -3.49 23.28
CA GLY A 14 -12.32 -3.64 24.43
C GLY A 14 -12.44 -5.10 24.88
N GLU A 15 -13.54 -5.41 25.56
CA GLU A 15 -13.75 -6.69 26.23
C GLU A 15 -14.36 -7.74 25.28
N GLU A 16 -13.80 -8.95 25.29
CA GLU A 16 -14.33 -10.07 24.52
C GLU A 16 -15.73 -10.45 25.02
N ASN A 17 -16.64 -10.74 24.10
CA ASN A 17 -18.09 -10.95 24.28
C ASN A 17 -18.90 -9.71 24.68
N VAL A 18 -18.27 -8.55 24.83
CA VAL A 18 -18.96 -7.25 25.03
C VAL A 18 -18.81 -6.36 23.80
N ASP A 19 -17.58 -6.25 23.31
CA ASP A 19 -17.21 -5.35 22.22
C ASP A 19 -16.90 -6.09 20.91
N TRP A 20 -16.43 -7.32 21.02
CA TRP A 20 -16.09 -8.20 19.90
C TRP A 20 -16.21 -9.67 20.36
N ARG A 21 -16.36 -10.63 19.44
CA ARG A 21 -16.42 -12.06 19.78
C ARG A 21 -15.85 -12.93 18.68
N TRP A 22 -15.38 -14.12 19.05
CA TRP A 22 -15.11 -15.20 18.10
C TRP A 22 -16.41 -15.80 17.57
N ARG A 23 -16.37 -16.20 16.30
CA ARG A 23 -17.42 -16.92 15.58
C ARG A 23 -17.03 -18.40 15.47
N ASP A 24 -18.02 -19.23 15.17
CA ASP A 24 -17.81 -20.69 15.02
C ASP A 24 -16.92 -21.06 13.83
N ASP A 25 -16.79 -20.17 12.84
CA ASP A 25 -15.94 -20.32 11.65
C ASP A 25 -14.46 -19.98 11.92
N GLY A 26 -14.11 -19.59 13.16
CA GLY A 26 -12.75 -19.22 13.55
C GLY A 26 -12.35 -17.78 13.17
N LEU A 27 -13.28 -16.99 12.62
CA LEU A 27 -13.16 -15.54 12.47
C LEU A 27 -13.70 -14.84 13.72
N TRP A 28 -13.44 -13.55 13.87
CA TRP A 28 -14.02 -12.72 14.93
C TRP A 28 -14.77 -11.53 14.33
N GLU A 29 -15.79 -11.05 15.03
CA GLU A 29 -16.59 -9.90 14.61
C GLU A 29 -16.74 -8.88 15.73
N VAL A 30 -17.02 -7.64 15.35
CA VAL A 30 -17.34 -6.56 16.29
C VAL A 30 -18.82 -6.67 16.69
N ILE A 31 -19.11 -6.51 17.98
CA ILE A 31 -20.48 -6.45 18.49
C ILE A 31 -20.94 -4.99 18.41
N LEU A 32 -21.86 -4.71 17.49
CA LEU A 32 -22.40 -3.37 17.23
C LEU A 32 -23.76 -3.20 17.92
N LYS A 33 -24.01 -2.01 18.45
CA LYS A 33 -25.36 -1.59 18.83
C LYS A 33 -26.18 -1.22 17.59
N GLU A 34 -27.50 -1.19 17.74
CA GLU A 34 -28.39 -0.78 16.65
C GLU A 34 -28.03 0.64 16.16
N GLY A 35 -27.73 0.76 14.86
CA GLY A 35 -27.31 2.01 14.23
C GLY A 35 -25.84 2.42 14.46
N GLU A 36 -25.04 1.59 15.13
CA GLU A 36 -23.61 1.82 15.33
C GLU A 36 -22.78 1.21 14.19
N GLU A 37 -21.88 2.00 13.61
CA GLU A 37 -20.93 1.55 12.61
C GLU A 37 -19.64 1.00 13.25
N PRO A 38 -18.93 0.04 12.63
CA PRO A 38 -17.65 -0.47 13.15
C PRO A 38 -16.62 0.62 13.47
N ALA A 39 -16.56 1.67 12.65
CA ALA A 39 -15.65 2.79 12.87
C ALA A 39 -16.02 3.61 14.13
N GLN A 40 -17.32 3.77 14.41
CA GLN A 40 -17.79 4.45 15.61
C GLN A 40 -17.46 3.63 16.86
N LYS A 41 -17.75 2.33 16.82
CA LYS A 41 -17.40 1.40 17.90
C LYS A 41 -15.90 1.41 18.19
N GLN A 42 -15.06 1.36 17.14
CA GLN A 42 -13.62 1.44 17.30
C GLN A 42 -13.18 2.77 17.92
N ALA A 43 -13.79 3.89 17.53
CA ALA A 43 -13.47 5.19 18.11
C ALA A 43 -13.80 5.29 19.61
N TYR A 44 -14.82 4.57 20.09
CA TYR A 44 -15.14 4.51 21.53
C TYR A 44 -14.24 3.56 22.32
N ASN A 45 -13.78 2.48 21.70
CA ASN A 45 -13.06 1.41 22.39
C ASN A 45 -11.54 1.59 22.38
N SER A 46 -11.00 2.33 21.41
CA SER A 46 -9.56 2.53 21.26
C SER A 46 -9.10 3.85 21.88
N ILE A 47 -7.86 3.86 22.38
CA ILE A 47 -7.21 5.05 22.96
C ILE A 47 -7.11 6.20 21.93
N GLN A 48 -7.08 5.88 20.64
CA GLN A 48 -7.12 6.81 19.52
C GLN A 48 -8.02 6.22 18.44
N PRO A 49 -8.95 6.97 17.83
CA PRO A 49 -9.78 6.46 16.75
C PRO A 49 -8.96 5.78 15.64
N GLY A 50 -9.09 4.46 15.51
CA GLY A 50 -8.34 3.66 14.54
C GLY A 50 -6.88 3.37 14.90
N GLY A 51 -6.35 3.96 15.97
CA GLY A 51 -4.96 3.83 16.40
C GLY A 51 -4.71 2.54 17.17
N CYS A 52 -3.49 2.03 17.05
CA CYS A 52 -2.94 0.97 17.89
C CYS A 52 -1.77 1.55 18.71
N LEU A 53 -1.44 0.92 19.85
CA LEU A 53 -0.21 1.25 20.55
C LEU A 53 0.98 0.95 19.62
N ALA A 54 1.83 1.96 19.37
CA ALA A 54 2.90 1.91 18.36
C ALA A 54 3.82 0.68 18.44
N TRP A 55 4.00 0.11 19.63
CA TRP A 55 4.85 -1.06 19.85
C TRP A 55 4.19 -2.40 19.46
N TRP A 56 2.87 -2.40 19.28
CA TRP A 56 2.09 -3.58 18.90
C TRP A 56 1.64 -3.56 17.44
N SER A 57 1.79 -2.44 16.73
CA SER A 57 1.27 -2.22 15.37
C SER A 57 1.72 -3.27 14.35
N ASP A 58 2.97 -3.75 14.45
CA ASP A 58 3.52 -4.79 13.56
C ASP A 58 3.80 -6.12 14.30
N HIS A 59 3.23 -6.31 15.49
CA HIS A 59 3.47 -7.53 16.26
C HIS A 59 2.77 -8.74 15.59
N PRO A 60 3.42 -9.92 15.46
CA PRO A 60 2.85 -11.09 14.78
C PRO A 60 1.46 -11.51 15.27
N LYS A 61 1.22 -11.47 16.59
CA LYS A 61 -0.09 -11.75 17.19
C LYS A 61 -1.19 -10.77 16.75
N VAL A 62 -0.87 -9.49 16.55
CA VAL A 62 -1.83 -8.46 16.10
C VAL A 62 -2.16 -8.67 14.63
N ARG A 63 -1.16 -9.06 13.82
CA ARG A 63 -1.36 -9.45 12.42
C ARG A 63 -2.24 -10.69 12.29
N GLU A 64 -1.96 -11.73 13.07
CA GLU A 64 -2.78 -12.95 13.07
C GLU A 64 -4.22 -12.66 13.49
N PHE A 65 -4.40 -11.90 14.57
CA PHE A 65 -5.72 -11.48 15.02
C PHE A 65 -6.44 -10.68 13.93
N SER A 66 -5.81 -9.65 13.37
CA SER A 66 -6.42 -8.78 12.34
C SER A 66 -6.82 -9.55 11.07
N ARG A 67 -6.06 -10.59 10.68
CA ARG A 67 -6.39 -11.47 9.55
C ARG A 67 -7.64 -12.31 9.75
N LYS A 68 -8.04 -12.56 11.00
CA LYS A 68 -9.23 -13.32 11.36
C LYS A 68 -10.47 -12.42 11.52
N MET A 69 -10.39 -11.13 11.17
CA MET A 69 -11.57 -10.26 11.21
C MET A 69 -12.59 -10.69 10.15
N TYR A 70 -13.81 -10.94 10.58
CA TYR A 70 -14.94 -11.19 9.71
C TYR A 70 -15.32 -9.90 8.96
N SER A 71 -15.62 -10.04 7.68
CA SER A 71 -16.18 -9.00 6.82
C SER A 71 -17.31 -9.63 6.01
N ASP A 72 -18.44 -8.94 5.93
CA ASP A 72 -19.54 -9.28 5.02
C ASP A 72 -19.21 -8.93 3.56
N ARG A 73 -18.24 -8.03 3.37
CA ARG A 73 -17.68 -7.74 2.06
C ARG A 73 -16.69 -8.84 1.63
N PRO A 74 -16.70 -9.23 0.35
CA PRO A 74 -15.85 -10.30 -0.19
C PRO A 74 -14.35 -9.99 -0.19
N ASP A 75 -13.94 -8.81 0.26
CA ASP A 75 -12.58 -8.28 0.29
C ASP A 75 -11.97 -8.35 1.69
N ASN A 76 -12.03 -9.53 2.33
CA ASN A 76 -11.25 -9.72 3.54
C ASN A 76 -9.75 -9.50 3.20
N TYR A 77 -9.04 -8.76 4.06
CA TYR A 77 -7.68 -8.30 3.77
C TYR A 77 -6.71 -9.47 3.54
N SER A 78 -7.00 -10.63 4.15
CA SER A 78 -6.24 -11.87 3.99
C SER A 78 -6.40 -12.50 2.61
N ASP A 79 -7.62 -12.69 2.11
CA ASP A 79 -7.91 -13.20 0.75
C ASP A 79 -7.35 -12.26 -0.30
N MET A 80 -7.52 -10.95 -0.14
CA MET A 80 -6.90 -9.97 -1.02
C MET A 80 -5.37 -10.13 -1.03
N THR A 81 -4.76 -10.25 0.16
CA THR A 81 -3.31 -10.46 0.26
C THR A 81 -2.92 -11.75 -0.46
N ASP A 82 -3.54 -12.89 -0.15
CA ASP A 82 -3.18 -14.19 -0.74
C ASP A 82 -3.38 -14.22 -2.26
N ARG A 83 -4.38 -13.52 -2.78
CA ARG A 83 -4.63 -13.37 -4.23
C ARG A 83 -3.61 -12.47 -4.93
N LEU A 84 -3.10 -11.47 -4.23
CA LEU A 84 -2.16 -10.48 -4.80
C LEU A 84 -0.70 -10.85 -4.57
N MET A 85 -0.37 -11.64 -3.54
CA MET A 85 1.00 -12.05 -3.22
C MET A 85 1.75 -12.72 -4.39
N PRO A 86 1.13 -13.56 -5.24
CA PRO A 86 1.81 -14.10 -6.43
C PRO A 86 2.26 -13.03 -7.44
N TYR A 87 1.63 -11.85 -7.42
CA TYR A 87 1.95 -10.71 -8.27
C TYR A 87 2.80 -9.65 -7.55
N TYR A 88 3.19 -9.91 -6.29
CA TYR A 88 4.01 -8.99 -5.52
C TYR A 88 5.44 -8.99 -6.05
N TYR A 89 5.94 -7.80 -6.34
CA TYR A 89 7.35 -7.53 -6.62
C TYR A 89 7.90 -6.60 -5.55
N GLU A 90 9.14 -6.83 -5.14
CA GLU A 90 9.82 -5.94 -4.21
C GLU A 90 9.91 -4.54 -4.85
N PRO A 91 9.41 -3.49 -4.17
CA PRO A 91 9.43 -2.15 -4.72
C PRO A 91 10.86 -1.64 -4.84
N TYR A 92 11.11 -0.78 -5.84
CA TYR A 92 12.35 -0.03 -5.90
C TYR A 92 12.53 0.76 -4.58
N PRO A 93 13.69 0.64 -3.90
CA PRO A 93 13.85 1.17 -2.55
C PRO A 93 13.88 2.70 -2.53
N LEU A 94 13.67 3.27 -1.35
CA LEU A 94 13.88 4.71 -1.14
C LEU A 94 15.37 5.02 -1.23
N VAL A 95 15.79 5.64 -2.34
CA VAL A 95 17.17 6.07 -2.58
C VAL A 95 17.30 7.59 -2.42
N PHE A 96 18.50 8.05 -2.07
CA PHE A 96 18.82 9.47 -2.00
C PHE A 96 19.89 9.80 -3.04
N MET A 97 19.62 10.82 -3.85
CA MET A 97 20.56 11.33 -4.86
C MET A 97 21.26 12.59 -4.33
N ASN A 98 22.46 12.88 -4.83
CA ASN A 98 23.10 14.16 -4.56
C ASN A 98 22.38 15.31 -5.31
N GLU A 99 22.77 16.56 -5.03
CA GLU A 99 22.12 17.73 -5.62
C GLU A 99 22.22 17.78 -7.15
N GLU A 100 23.37 17.39 -7.72
CA GLU A 100 23.60 17.40 -9.16
C GLU A 100 22.76 16.34 -9.88
N ASP A 101 22.80 15.10 -9.39
CA ASP A 101 22.00 13.97 -9.90
C ASP A 101 20.50 14.29 -9.80
N SER A 102 20.05 14.91 -8.70
CA SER A 102 18.66 15.33 -8.52
C SER A 102 18.23 16.40 -9.51
N LYS A 103 19.10 17.36 -9.83
CA LYS A 103 18.84 18.38 -10.86
C LYS A 103 18.73 17.76 -12.25
N ASN A 104 19.65 16.87 -12.60
CA ASN A 104 19.63 16.17 -13.89
C ASN A 104 18.37 15.32 -14.04
N LEU A 105 17.96 14.61 -12.98
CA LEU A 105 16.72 13.84 -12.95
C LEU A 105 15.49 14.74 -13.19
N ALA A 106 15.43 15.91 -12.55
CA ALA A 106 14.30 16.84 -12.71
C ALA A 106 14.17 17.37 -14.14
N ILE A 107 15.30 17.60 -14.83
CA ILE A 107 15.31 18.03 -16.24
C ILE A 107 14.76 16.93 -17.14
N ILE A 108 15.25 15.69 -16.98
CA ILE A 108 14.84 14.55 -17.82
C ILE A 108 13.36 14.20 -17.61
N THR A 109 12.92 14.18 -16.35
CA THR A 109 11.56 13.73 -16.02
C THR A 109 10.46 14.67 -16.50
N GLY A 110 10.73 15.97 -16.67
CA GLY A 110 9.71 16.93 -17.12
C GLY A 110 9.14 16.60 -18.50
N ASP A 111 10.00 16.54 -19.50
CA ASP A 111 9.60 16.26 -20.89
C ASP A 111 9.18 14.80 -21.08
N LEU A 112 9.91 13.88 -20.44
CA LEU A 112 9.61 12.44 -20.49
C LEU A 112 8.20 12.14 -19.94
N ASN A 113 7.86 12.66 -18.75
CA ASN A 113 6.55 12.42 -18.16
C ASN A 113 5.42 13.00 -19.01
N THR A 114 5.63 14.18 -19.59
CA THR A 114 4.65 14.82 -20.46
C THR A 114 4.38 13.96 -21.70
N TYR A 115 5.43 13.49 -22.36
CA TYR A 115 5.31 12.63 -23.54
C TYR A 115 4.65 11.27 -23.22
N VAL A 116 5.09 10.61 -22.14
CA VAL A 116 4.52 9.33 -21.71
C VAL A 116 3.03 9.47 -21.38
N HIS A 117 2.65 10.55 -20.69
CA HIS A 117 1.24 10.78 -20.34
C HIS A 117 0.37 11.03 -21.58
N ASP A 118 0.82 11.87 -22.52
CA ASP A 118 0.07 12.15 -23.77
C ASP A 118 -0.10 10.88 -24.61
N MET A 119 0.98 10.13 -24.84
CA MET A 119 0.93 8.89 -25.62
C MET A 119 0.06 7.83 -24.95
N MET A 120 0.13 7.69 -23.62
CA MET A 120 -0.75 6.79 -22.88
C MET A 120 -2.23 7.13 -23.11
N VAL A 121 -2.62 8.41 -23.03
CA VAL A 121 -4.00 8.83 -23.30
C VAL A 121 -4.40 8.45 -24.72
N ARG A 122 -3.56 8.75 -25.71
CA ARG A 122 -3.84 8.49 -27.13
C ARG A 122 -3.89 7.00 -27.47
N PHE A 123 -3.10 6.17 -26.80
CA PHE A 123 -3.18 4.72 -26.91
C PHE A 123 -4.48 4.17 -26.32
N ILE A 124 -4.92 4.70 -25.18
CA ILE A 124 -6.16 4.27 -24.52
C ILE A 124 -7.40 4.70 -25.32
N THR A 125 -7.42 5.94 -25.84
CA THR A 125 -8.54 6.45 -26.64
C THR A 125 -8.60 5.84 -28.04
N GLY A 126 -7.50 5.24 -28.50
CA GLY A 126 -7.36 4.72 -29.86
C GLY A 126 -7.08 5.81 -30.90
N ASP A 127 -6.77 7.05 -30.47
CA ASP A 127 -6.29 8.11 -31.37
C ASP A 127 -4.97 7.70 -32.04
N VAL A 128 -4.22 6.81 -31.39
CA VAL A 128 -3.02 6.18 -31.93
C VAL A 128 -3.08 4.66 -31.68
N SER A 129 -2.73 3.86 -32.69
CA SER A 129 -2.58 2.41 -32.53
C SER A 129 -1.31 2.08 -31.74
N ILE A 130 -1.46 1.43 -30.59
CA ILE A 130 -0.32 0.97 -29.79
C ILE A 130 0.55 -0.01 -30.58
N GLU A 131 -0.06 -0.93 -31.33
CA GLU A 131 0.67 -1.94 -32.12
C GLU A 131 1.52 -1.31 -33.24
N ALA A 132 1.08 -0.19 -33.80
CA ALA A 132 1.78 0.45 -34.91
C ALA A 132 2.84 1.46 -34.44
N GLU A 133 2.61 2.12 -33.30
CA GLU A 133 3.46 3.23 -32.83
C GLU A 133 4.35 2.87 -31.63
N TRP A 134 4.34 1.62 -31.16
CA TRP A 134 5.14 1.20 -30.01
C TRP A 134 6.63 1.48 -30.18
N ASP A 135 7.21 1.09 -31.32
CA ASP A 135 8.66 1.27 -31.56
C ASP A 135 9.05 2.75 -31.63
N ASN A 136 8.18 3.59 -32.21
CA ASN A 136 8.38 5.03 -32.24
C ASN A 136 8.30 5.62 -30.82
N TYR A 137 7.31 5.21 -30.04
CA TYR A 137 7.18 5.61 -28.63
C TYR A 137 8.44 5.27 -27.83
N VAL A 138 8.92 4.03 -27.94
CA VAL A 138 10.16 3.59 -27.29
C VAL A 138 11.35 4.43 -27.77
N SER A 139 11.52 4.63 -29.08
CA SER A 139 12.60 5.46 -29.60
C SER A 139 12.56 6.90 -29.06
N THR A 140 11.37 7.50 -28.93
CA THR A 140 11.23 8.86 -28.42
C THR A 140 11.55 8.95 -26.92
N ILE A 141 11.10 8.00 -26.09
CA ILE A 141 11.49 8.02 -24.66
C ILE A 141 13.01 7.90 -24.47
N HIS A 142 13.71 7.11 -25.29
CA HIS A 142 15.17 7.05 -25.25
C HIS A 142 15.80 8.39 -25.64
N GLN A 143 15.30 9.07 -26.67
CA GLN A 143 15.75 10.41 -27.07
C GLN A 143 15.49 11.47 -25.99
N LEU A 144 14.43 11.32 -25.20
CA LEU A 144 14.09 12.20 -24.08
C LEU A 144 14.94 11.93 -22.81
N GLY A 145 15.89 10.99 -22.86
CA GLY A 145 16.86 10.78 -21.78
C GLY A 145 16.57 9.59 -20.87
N MET A 146 15.75 8.63 -21.30
CA MET A 146 15.44 7.43 -20.50
C MET A 146 16.68 6.66 -20.03
N GLU A 147 17.72 6.56 -20.87
CA GLU A 147 18.98 5.89 -20.49
C GLU A 147 19.68 6.59 -19.33
N GLU A 148 19.71 7.92 -19.35
CA GLU A 148 20.33 8.71 -18.28
C GLU A 148 19.51 8.64 -16.98
N LEU A 149 18.18 8.67 -17.09
CA LEU A 149 17.29 8.45 -15.97
C LEU A 149 17.55 7.09 -15.29
N LEU A 150 17.62 6.01 -16.08
CA LEU A 150 17.91 4.67 -15.58
C LEU A 150 19.28 4.60 -14.92
N ARG A 151 20.30 5.24 -15.51
CA ARG A 151 21.65 5.32 -14.94
C ARG A 151 21.67 6.02 -13.58
N LEU A 152 20.95 7.13 -13.43
CA LEU A 152 20.86 7.87 -12.16
C LEU A 152 20.18 7.06 -11.06
N TYR A 153 19.07 6.39 -11.38
CA TYR A 153 18.43 5.47 -10.44
C TYR A 153 19.36 4.30 -10.09
N GLN A 154 19.94 3.61 -11.07
CA GLN A 154 20.85 2.49 -10.81
C GLN A 154 22.03 2.90 -9.90
N LYS A 155 22.64 4.06 -10.16
CA LYS A 155 23.69 4.61 -9.30
C LYS A 155 23.22 4.79 -7.86
N ALA A 156 22.06 5.41 -7.66
CA ALA A 156 21.51 5.65 -6.33
C ALA A 156 21.11 4.35 -5.59
N TYR A 157 20.72 3.31 -6.35
CA TYR A 157 20.47 1.97 -5.82
C TYR A 157 21.77 1.27 -5.42
N ASP A 158 22.83 1.39 -6.22
CA ASP A 158 24.13 0.80 -5.92
C ASP A 158 24.78 1.47 -4.70
N ASP A 159 24.59 2.78 -4.53
CA ASP A 159 25.04 3.55 -3.36
C ASP A 159 24.33 3.15 -2.04
N LEU A 160 23.18 2.47 -2.12
CA LEU A 160 22.43 1.98 -0.95
C LEU A 160 22.97 0.65 -0.39
N LYS A 161 23.67 -0.15 -1.21
CA LYS A 161 24.16 -1.49 -0.86
C LYS A 161 25.47 -1.46 -0.07
#